data_AF-A0A4S4CCG5-F1
#
_entry.id   AF-A0A4S4CCG5-F1
#
_cell.length_a   1.000
_cell.length_b   1.000
_cell.length_c   1.000
_cell.angle_alpha   90.00
_cell.angle_beta   90.00
_cell.angle_gamma   90.00
#
_symmetry.space_group_name_H-M   'P 1'
#
loop_
_entity.id
_entity.type
_entity.pdbx_description
1 polymer ?
#
loop_
_entity_poly.entity_id
_entity_poly.type
_entity_poly.pdbx_seq_one_letter_code
_entity_poly.pdbx_strand_id
1 'polypeptide(L)'
;MTQNQAGEITDRIAQDLKERLAKDGEHLQVKDVNGEHVGTVDHLDGDQLRLTKSDSADGQHHMVPLSQVESMDDVAVYLNVEHSAIA
;
A
#
# COMPACT_ATOMS: atom_id res chain seq x y z
N MET A 1 -30.52 2.21 -0.60
CA MET A 1 -29.51 2.68 -1.56
C MET A 1 -28.22 2.85 -0.76
N THR A 2 -27.53 1.75 -0.48
CA THR A 2 -26.30 1.76 0.33
C THR A 2 -25.26 1.12 -0.57
N GLN A 3 -24.43 1.96 -1.19
CA GLN A 3 -23.45 1.53 -2.16
C GLN A 3 -22.45 0.59 -1.52
N ASN A 4 -22.00 -0.37 -2.32
CA ASN A 4 -20.85 -1.22 -2.08
C ASN A 4 -19.56 -0.36 -2.09
N GLN A 5 -19.38 0.51 -1.09
CA GLN A 5 -18.36 1.56 -1.12
C GLN A 5 -16.93 1.05 -0.92
N ALA A 6 -16.74 -0.14 -0.34
CA ALA A 6 -15.40 -0.64 -0.04
C ALA A 6 -14.54 -0.83 -1.30
N GLY A 7 -15.09 -1.42 -2.36
CA GLY A 7 -14.33 -1.68 -3.60
C GLY A 7 -14.06 -0.42 -4.44
N GLU A 8 -14.97 0.56 -4.45
CA GLU A 8 -14.81 1.80 -5.22
C GLU A 8 -13.72 2.70 -4.62
N ILE A 9 -13.53 2.68 -3.31
CA ILE A 9 -12.48 3.45 -2.62
C ILE A 9 -11.11 2.83 -2.91
N THR A 10 -11.01 1.51 -2.81
CA THR A 10 -9.77 0.76 -3.05
C THR A 10 -9.24 0.97 -4.47
N ASP A 11 -10.10 0.88 -5.49
CA ASP A 11 -9.71 1.09 -6.89
C ASP A 11 -9.15 2.50 -7.11
N ARG A 12 -9.80 3.53 -6.54
CA ARG A 12 -9.36 4.91 -6.69
C ARG A 12 -7.99 5.17 -6.01
N ILE A 13 -7.73 4.55 -4.86
CA ILE A 13 -6.42 4.57 -4.20
C ILE A 13 -5.38 3.87 -5.10
N ALA A 14 -5.72 2.73 -5.67
CA ALA A 14 -4.89 1.99 -6.63
C ALA A 14 -4.45 2.88 -7.81
N GLN A 15 -5.42 3.55 -8.42
CA GLN A 15 -5.18 4.39 -9.59
C GLN A 15 -4.25 5.55 -9.25
N ASP A 16 -4.50 6.24 -8.14
CA ASP A 16 -3.67 7.36 -7.68
C ASP A 16 -2.23 6.91 -7.42
N LEU A 17 -2.05 5.83 -6.64
CA LEU A 17 -0.74 5.23 -6.37
C LEU A 17 0.03 4.94 -7.66
N LYS A 18 -0.64 4.31 -8.63
CA LYS A 18 -0.05 3.96 -9.92
C LYS A 18 0.39 5.19 -10.71
N GLU A 19 -0.43 6.24 -10.74
CA GLU A 19 -0.10 7.49 -11.41
C GLU A 19 1.10 8.19 -10.75
N ARG A 20 1.17 8.21 -9.42
CA ARG A 20 2.27 8.84 -8.67
C ARG A 20 3.59 8.09 -8.86
N LEU A 21 3.58 6.77 -8.72
CA LEU A 21 4.74 5.92 -8.97
C LEU A 21 5.27 6.09 -10.40
N ALA A 22 4.38 6.26 -11.38
CA ALA A 22 4.74 6.43 -12.79
C ALA A 22 5.29 7.82 -13.13
N LYS A 23 4.95 8.87 -12.37
CA LYS A 23 5.25 10.26 -12.73
C LYS A 23 6.63 10.73 -12.29
N ASP A 24 7.04 10.41 -11.07
CA ASP A 24 8.31 10.88 -10.49
C ASP A 24 9.14 9.75 -9.84
N GLY A 25 8.68 8.49 -9.92
CA GLY A 25 9.34 7.38 -9.22
C GLY A 25 9.34 7.56 -7.70
N GLU A 26 8.39 8.35 -7.19
CA GLU A 26 8.26 8.58 -5.75
C GLU A 26 7.79 7.30 -5.07
N HIS A 27 8.67 6.74 -4.24
CA HIS A 27 8.35 5.59 -3.41
C HIS A 27 7.58 6.07 -2.18
N LEU A 28 6.35 5.57 -2.02
CA LEU A 28 5.52 5.88 -0.85
C LEU A 28 5.80 4.91 0.29
N GLN A 29 5.93 5.42 1.50
CA GLN A 29 6.13 4.57 2.67
C GLN A 29 4.87 3.77 2.97
N VAL A 30 5.01 2.58 3.52
CA VAL A 30 3.88 1.76 3.94
C VAL A 30 3.98 1.60 5.44
N LYS A 31 2.90 1.99 6.11
CA LYS A 31 2.76 1.92 7.56
C LYS A 31 1.64 0.97 7.91
N ASP A 32 1.89 0.15 8.92
CA ASP A 32 0.85 -0.73 9.45
C ASP A 32 -0.17 0.06 10.30
N VAL A 33 -1.19 -0.62 10.80
CA VAL A 33 -2.22 -0.02 11.66
C VAL A 33 -1.67 0.59 12.96
N ASN A 34 -0.51 0.13 13.44
CA ASN A 34 0.20 0.71 14.58
C ASN A 34 1.07 1.92 14.20
N GLY A 35 1.23 2.19 12.89
CA GLY A 35 2.05 3.28 12.36
C GLY A 35 3.54 2.94 12.24
N GLU A 36 3.91 1.68 12.44
CA GLU A 36 5.27 1.17 12.20
C GLU A 36 5.54 1.09 10.70
N HIS A 37 6.79 1.38 10.36
CA HIS A 37 7.24 1.37 8.98
C HIS A 37 7.47 -0.08 8.52
N VAL A 38 6.68 -0.52 7.54
CA VAL A 38 6.77 -1.87 6.96
C VAL A 38 7.71 -1.89 5.75
N GLY A 39 7.76 -0.80 4.99
CA GLY A 39 8.64 -0.66 3.83
C GLY A 39 8.18 0.45 2.90
N THR A 40 8.63 0.41 1.63
CA THR A 40 8.25 1.39 0.60
C THR A 40 7.62 0.72 -0.61
N VAL A 41 6.60 1.35 -1.20
CA VAL A 41 5.96 0.87 -2.43
C VAL A 41 6.93 1.01 -3.61
N ASP A 42 7.19 -0.12 -4.27
CA ASP A 42 8.00 -0.21 -5.47
C ASP A 42 7.11 -0.20 -6.73
N HIS A 43 6.04 -1.00 -6.69
CA HIS A 43 5.12 -1.15 -7.81
C HIS A 43 3.72 -1.52 -7.35
N LEU A 44 2.72 -1.18 -8.16
CA LEU A 44 1.38 -1.72 -8.01
C LEU A 44 1.14 -2.82 -9.07
N ASP A 45 0.90 -4.04 -8.60
CA ASP A 45 0.61 -5.23 -9.40
C ASP A 45 -0.89 -5.56 -9.31
N GLY A 46 -1.67 -4.99 -10.23
CA GLY A 46 -3.14 -5.14 -10.21
C GLY A 46 -3.75 -4.52 -8.95
N ASP A 47 -4.18 -5.38 -8.02
CA ASP A 47 -4.77 -5.01 -6.73
C ASP A 47 -3.79 -5.23 -5.55
N GLN A 48 -2.50 -5.46 -5.84
CA GLN A 48 -1.48 -5.72 -4.82
C GLN A 48 -0.33 -4.73 -4.92
N LEU A 49 0.00 -4.11 -3.79
CA LEU A 49 1.19 -3.31 -3.58
C LEU A 49 2.41 -4.22 -3.42
N ARG A 50 3.38 -4.08 -4.31
CA ARG A 50 4.71 -4.68 -4.20
C ARG A 50 5.60 -3.74 -3.42
N LEU A 51 6.07 -4.19 -2.27
CA LEU A 51 7.06 -3.47 -1.46
C LEU A 51 8.48 -3.75 -1.98
N THR A 52 9.36 -2.76 -1.84
CA THR A 52 10.77 -2.92 -2.19
C THR A 52 11.49 -3.69 -1.08
N LYS A 53 12.20 -4.77 -1.48
CA LYS A 53 12.93 -5.65 -0.53
C LYS A 53 14.03 -4.93 0.26
N SER A 54 14.57 -3.84 -0.29
CA SER A 54 15.71 -3.13 0.29
C SER A 54 15.34 -2.38 1.57
N ASP A 55 14.06 -2.14 1.78
CA ASP A 55 13.52 -1.33 2.88
C ASP A 55 12.64 -2.17 3.84
N SER A 56 12.46 -3.46 3.54
CA SER A 56 11.78 -4.40 4.42
C SER A 56 12.74 -4.86 5.52
N ALA A 57 12.33 -4.70 6.78
CA ALA A 57 13.13 -5.10 7.94
C ALA A 57 13.50 -6.60 7.94
N ASP A 58 12.69 -7.44 7.28
CA ASP A 58 12.87 -8.89 7.18
C ASP A 58 13.61 -9.34 5.90
N GLY A 59 13.89 -8.42 4.97
CA GLY A 59 14.55 -8.72 3.69
C GLY A 59 13.72 -9.55 2.69
N GLN A 60 12.42 -9.71 2.95
CA GLN A 60 11.48 -10.45 2.09
C GLN A 60 10.65 -9.53 1.19
N HIS A 61 10.14 -10.06 0.09
CA HIS A 61 9.22 -9.35 -0.80
C HIS A 61 7.80 -9.39 -0.22
N HIS A 62 7.43 -8.34 0.50
CA HIS A 62 6.08 -8.23 1.05
C HIS A 62 5.11 -7.79 -0.05
N MET A 63 3.96 -8.47 -0.14
CA MET A 63 2.87 -8.10 -1.05
C MET A 63 1.65 -7.74 -0.22
N VAL A 64 1.20 -6.49 -0.35
CA VAL A 64 0.05 -5.98 0.41
C VAL A 64 -1.13 -5.80 -0.54
N PRO A 65 -2.22 -6.57 -0.42
CA PRO A 65 -3.41 -6.32 -1.19
C PRO A 65 -4.03 -4.98 -0.79
N LEU A 66 -4.61 -4.27 -1.75
CA LEU A 66 -5.26 -2.99 -1.49
C LEU A 66 -6.47 -3.14 -0.57
N SER A 67 -7.04 -4.34 -0.46
CA SER A 67 -8.06 -4.66 0.53
C SER A 67 -7.60 -4.50 2.00
N GLN A 68 -6.29 -4.47 2.25
CA GLN A 68 -5.69 -4.19 3.55
C GLN A 68 -5.29 -2.71 3.72
N VAL A 69 -5.43 -1.89 2.67
CA VAL A 69 -5.19 -0.45 2.74
C VAL A 69 -6.41 0.22 3.34
N GLU A 70 -6.20 0.91 4.45
CA GLU A 70 -7.23 1.73 5.08
C GLU A 70 -7.31 3.11 4.43
N SER A 71 -6.15 3.72 4.21
CA SER A 71 -6.03 5.09 3.69
C SER A 71 -4.65 5.31 3.11
N MET A 72 -4.50 6.37 2.31
CA MET A 72 -3.20 6.82 1.83
C MET A 72 -3.12 8.34 1.95
N ASP A 73 -1.90 8.82 2.15
CA ASP A 73 -1.52 10.22 2.08
C ASP A 73 -0.53 10.43 0.92
N ASP A 74 -0.13 11.68 0.68
CA ASP A 74 0.90 12.05 -0.29
C ASP A 74 2.28 11.43 -0.02
N VAL A 75 2.52 10.91 1.18
CA VAL A 75 3.84 10.40 1.62
C VAL A 75 3.81 8.93 1.99
N ALA A 76 2.68 8.42 2.50
CA ALA A 76 2.60 7.07 3.03
C ALA A 76 1.21 6.45 2.88
N VAL A 77 1.18 5.12 2.76
CA VAL A 77 -0.01 4.28 2.75
C VAL A 77 -0.19 3.68 4.14
N TYR A 78 -1.40 3.76 4.68
CA TYR A 78 -1.78 3.23 5.99
C TYR A 78 -2.62 1.97 5.79
N LEU A 79 -2.19 0.90 6.46
CA LEU A 79 -2.87 -0.37 6.44
C LEU A 79 -3.81 -0.50 7.64
N ASN A 80 -4.85 -1.31 7.47
CA ASN A 80 -5.72 -1.73 8.58
C ASN A 80 -5.22 -3.00 9.29
N VAL A 81 -4.05 -3.50 8.89
CA VAL A 81 -3.41 -4.68 9.49
C VAL A 81 -2.07 -4.32 10.10
N GLU A 82 -1.57 -5.21 10.94
CA GLU A 82 -0.24 -5.12 11.53
C GLU A 82 0.83 -5.68 10.59
N HIS A 83 2.09 -5.25 10.77
CA HIS A 83 3.25 -5.81 10.06
C HIS A 83 3.20 -7.35 10.05
N SER A 84 2.92 -7.98 11.19
CA SER A 84 2.97 -9.44 11.32
C SER A 84 1.93 -10.16 10.47
N ALA A 85 0.89 -9.46 9.99
CA ALA A 85 -0.14 -10.02 9.12
C ALA A 85 0.24 -9.95 7.63
N ILE A 86 1.36 -9.31 7.30
CA ILE A 86 1.91 -9.21 5.95
C ILE A 86 2.95 -10.33 5.83
N ALA A 87 2.62 -11.36 5.06
CA ALA A 87 3.43 -12.58 4.89
C ALA A 87 3.94 -12.73 3.46
#